data_AF-A0A0D6M4L5-F1
#
_entry.id   AF-A0A0D6M4L5-F1
#
_cell.length_a   1.000
_cell.length_b   1.000
_cell.length_c   1.000
_cell.angle_alpha   90.00
_cell.angle_beta   90.00
_cell.angle_gamma   90.00
#
_symmetry.space_group_name_H-M   'P 1'
#
loop_
_entity.id
_entity.type
_entity.pdbx_description
1 polymer ?
#
loop_
_entity_poly.entity_id
_entity_poly.type
_entity_poly.pdbx_seq_one_letter_code
_entity_poly.pdbx_strand_id
1 'polypeptide(L)'
;MPQRKVSNLLGAEWISKMGIYALMGSLPTTDLGQPLEINASIADQTISSVAKQLQRDYPQAFSGTLGLYKLSLTTLQLKAGAKTVFRSKRHVPYAAQPEADKELDRLESIGVISKVNYSDWAAPIVIVKKSNGSLRICADFSTGLNDALGLHQYPLPLPEDIFATLHSILSSPRMPTSNGRRRATTASTELSKFSLPTYF
;
A
#
# COMPACT_ATOMS: atom_id res chain seq x y z
N MET A 1 8.91 27.45 -11.54
CA MET A 1 8.06 26.28 -11.21
C MET A 1 8.71 25.03 -11.78
N PRO A 2 9.09 24.04 -10.96
CA PRO A 2 9.71 22.83 -11.48
C PRO A 2 8.66 21.97 -12.19
N GLN A 3 8.93 21.67 -13.46
CA GLN A 3 8.09 20.83 -14.32
C GLN A 3 7.97 19.42 -13.71
N ARG A 4 6.73 18.98 -13.48
CA ARG A 4 6.41 17.65 -12.91
C ARG A 4 6.75 16.58 -13.96
N LYS A 5 7.81 15.81 -13.71
CA LYS A 5 8.16 14.64 -14.52
C LYS A 5 7.06 13.59 -14.33
N VAL A 6 6.28 13.32 -15.39
CA VAL A 6 5.23 12.31 -15.37
C VAL A 6 5.89 10.94 -15.50
N SER A 7 6.13 10.27 -14.38
CA SER A 7 6.55 8.87 -14.36
C SER A 7 5.40 7.97 -14.82
N ASN A 8 5.63 7.11 -15.82
CA ASN A 8 4.66 6.10 -16.25
C ASN A 8 4.26 5.21 -15.06
N LEU A 9 2.96 5.04 -14.81
CA LEU A 9 2.37 4.25 -13.72
C LEU A 9 2.89 2.81 -13.66
N LEU A 10 3.29 2.27 -14.81
CA LEU A 10 3.79 0.90 -14.96
C LEU A 10 5.30 0.78 -14.83
N GLY A 11 6.00 1.88 -14.52
CA GLY A 11 7.43 1.86 -14.27
C GLY A 11 8.27 1.59 -15.51
N ALA A 12 7.77 1.82 -16.73
CA ALA A 12 8.52 1.59 -17.98
C ALA A 12 9.87 2.34 -18.03
N GLU A 13 9.94 3.54 -17.44
CA GLU A 13 11.20 4.27 -17.28
C GLU A 13 12.20 3.51 -16.39
N TRP A 14 11.72 2.84 -15.34
CA TRP A 14 12.53 1.99 -14.47
C TRP A 14 12.94 0.70 -15.16
N ILE A 15 12.03 0.06 -15.90
CA ILE A 15 12.34 -1.13 -16.72
C ILE A 15 13.47 -0.81 -17.71
N SER A 16 13.44 0.37 -18.33
CA SER A 16 14.51 0.84 -19.20
C SER A 16 15.80 1.18 -18.45
N LYS A 17 15.72 1.92 -17.34
CA LYS A 17 16.89 2.34 -16.56
C LYS A 17 17.61 1.16 -15.90
N MET A 18 16.87 0.10 -15.59
CA MET A 18 17.40 -1.16 -15.05
C MET A 18 17.92 -2.12 -16.13
N GLY A 19 17.88 -1.72 -17.41
CA GLY A 19 18.37 -2.56 -18.51
C GLY A 19 17.55 -3.84 -18.74
N ILE A 20 16.32 -3.93 -18.21
CA ILE A 20 15.48 -5.13 -18.32
C ILE A 20 15.11 -5.40 -19.79
N TYR A 21 14.91 -4.35 -20.60
CA TYR A 21 14.73 -4.53 -22.05
C TYR A 21 15.95 -5.15 -22.73
N ALA A 22 17.17 -4.85 -22.28
CA ALA A 22 18.38 -5.43 -22.85
C ALA A 22 18.51 -6.92 -22.49
N LEU A 23 18.07 -7.30 -21.29
CA LEU A 23 17.94 -8.71 -20.88
C LEU A 23 16.88 -9.43 -21.73
N MET A 24 15.74 -8.82 -22.00
CA MET A 24 14.72 -9.42 -22.87
C MET A 24 15.15 -9.50 -24.34
N GLY A 25 15.91 -8.54 -24.85
CA GLY A 25 16.47 -8.59 -26.21
C GLY A 25 17.57 -9.66 -26.39
N SER A 26 18.08 -10.20 -25.29
CA SER A 26 18.97 -11.36 -25.27
C SER A 26 18.24 -12.70 -25.13
N LEU A 27 16.91 -12.67 -24.92
CA LEU A 27 16.08 -13.86 -25.02
C LEU A 27 15.85 -14.15 -26.51
N PRO A 28 16.11 -15.37 -27.00
CA PRO A 28 15.75 -15.74 -28.36
C PRO A 28 14.25 -15.52 -28.55
N THR A 29 13.89 -14.85 -29.65
CA THR A 29 12.49 -14.72 -30.10
C THR A 29 11.90 -16.12 -30.21
N THR A 30 11.00 -16.50 -29.31
CA THR A 30 10.44 -17.85 -29.31
C THR A 30 9.56 -18.04 -30.53
N ASP A 31 9.97 -18.95 -31.41
CA ASP A 31 9.04 -19.84 -32.08
C ASP A 31 8.30 -20.65 -31.00
N LEU A 32 7.00 -20.87 -31.19
CA LEU A 32 6.11 -21.46 -30.20
C LEU A 32 6.44 -22.95 -30.01
N GLY A 33 7.32 -23.30 -29.06
CA GLY A 33 7.46 -24.72 -28.70
C GLY A 33 8.68 -25.20 -27.92
N GLN A 34 9.71 -24.39 -27.64
CA GLN A 34 10.87 -24.86 -26.88
C GLN A 34 11.03 -24.13 -25.54
N PRO A 35 11.09 -24.85 -24.40
CA PRO A 35 11.44 -24.25 -23.11
C PRO A 35 12.91 -23.85 -23.16
N LEU A 36 13.18 -22.55 -22.99
CA LEU A 36 14.54 -22.05 -22.89
C LEU A 36 15.05 -22.26 -21.46
N GLU A 37 16.17 -22.96 -21.29
CA GLU A 37 16.93 -22.91 -20.03
C GLU A 37 17.58 -21.53 -19.91
N ILE A 38 16.92 -20.64 -19.17
CA ILE A 38 17.53 -19.39 -18.72
C ILE A 38 18.73 -19.79 -17.85
N ASN A 39 19.95 -19.38 -18.24
CA ASN A 39 21.13 -19.55 -17.39
C ASN A 39 20.96 -18.66 -16.14
N ALA A 40 20.36 -19.25 -15.10
CA ALA A 40 19.98 -18.58 -13.86
C ALA A 40 21.16 -17.83 -13.21
N SER A 41 22.39 -18.32 -13.38
CA SER A 41 23.59 -17.75 -12.78
C SER A 41 23.90 -16.32 -13.27
N ILE A 42 23.72 -16.03 -14.56
CA ILE A 42 23.99 -14.70 -15.14
C ILE A 42 22.86 -13.72 -14.76
N ALA A 43 21.62 -14.21 -14.76
CA ALA A 43 20.47 -13.45 -14.30
C ALA A 43 20.62 -13.09 -12.81
N ASP A 44 21.00 -14.04 -11.96
CA ASP A 44 21.18 -13.86 -10.52
C ASP A 44 22.30 -12.87 -10.18
N GLN A 45 23.43 -12.90 -10.89
CA GLN A 45 24.52 -11.93 -10.71
C GLN A 45 24.12 -10.51 -11.10
N THR A 46 23.37 -10.36 -12.20
CA THR A 46 22.90 -9.06 -12.68
C THR A 46 21.80 -8.50 -11.77
N ILE A 47 20.86 -9.35 -11.31
CA ILE A 47 19.81 -8.98 -10.35
C ILE A 47 20.42 -8.54 -9.02
N SER A 48 21.44 -9.27 -8.53
CA SER A 48 22.14 -8.93 -7.28
C SER A 48 22.88 -7.59 -7.36
N SER A 49 23.49 -7.27 -8.51
CA SER A 49 24.21 -5.99 -8.69
C SER A 49 23.25 -4.80 -8.74
N VAL A 50 22.12 -4.94 -9.44
CA VAL A 50 21.06 -3.93 -9.53
C VAL A 50 20.38 -3.71 -8.18
N ALA A 51 20.07 -4.78 -7.44
CA ALA A 51 19.49 -4.69 -6.11
C ALA A 51 20.39 -3.90 -5.14
N LYS A 52 21.71 -4.18 -5.16
CA LYS A 52 22.70 -3.43 -4.37
C LYS A 52 22.79 -1.96 -4.77
N GLN A 53 22.57 -1.63 -6.04
CA GLN A 53 22.56 -0.24 -6.49
C GLN A 53 21.28 0.48 -6.03
N LEU A 54 20.13 -0.14 -6.18
CA LEU A 54 18.85 0.40 -5.71
C LEU A 54 18.82 0.65 -4.20
N GLN A 55 19.37 -0.26 -3.41
CA GLN A 55 19.48 -0.08 -1.95
C GLN A 55 20.37 1.11 -1.58
N ARG A 56 21.43 1.38 -2.36
CA ARG A 56 22.29 2.55 -2.17
C ARG A 56 21.59 3.85 -2.57
N ASP A 57 20.88 3.85 -3.69
CA ASP A 57 20.24 5.05 -4.23
C ASP A 57 18.95 5.42 -3.47
N TYR A 58 18.24 4.43 -2.94
CA TYR A 58 16.95 4.58 -2.26
C TYR A 58 16.88 3.86 -0.91
N PRO A 59 17.80 4.13 0.04
CA PRO A 59 17.88 3.38 1.30
C PRO A 59 16.59 3.39 2.11
N GLN A 60 15.82 4.48 2.01
CA GLN A 60 14.53 4.63 2.71
C GLN A 60 13.42 3.74 2.14
N ALA A 61 13.48 3.35 0.87
CA ALA A 61 12.50 2.43 0.27
C ALA A 61 12.74 0.97 0.69
N PHE A 62 13.97 0.66 1.09
CA PHE A 62 14.40 -0.66 1.53
C PHE A 62 14.62 -0.75 3.04
N SER A 63 14.23 0.27 3.81
CA SER A 63 14.26 0.19 5.26
C SER A 63 13.25 -0.84 5.74
N GLY A 64 13.63 -1.70 6.69
CA GLY A 64 12.68 -2.61 7.36
C GLY A 64 11.68 -1.91 8.29
N THR A 65 11.72 -0.57 8.36
CA THR A 65 10.84 0.26 9.17
C THR A 65 9.61 0.69 8.38
N LEU A 66 8.52 0.98 9.09
CA LEU A 66 7.30 1.48 8.47
C LEU A 66 7.52 2.91 7.95
N GLY A 67 7.25 3.12 6.65
CA GLY A 67 7.28 4.45 6.04
C GLY A 67 6.02 5.26 6.32
N LEU A 68 6.14 6.59 6.27
CA LEU A 68 5.00 7.52 6.39
C LEU A 68 4.65 8.12 5.03
N TYR A 69 3.39 8.00 4.62
CA TYR A 69 2.87 8.68 3.43
C TYR A 69 2.68 10.18 3.72
N LYS A 70 3.39 11.04 2.97
CA LYS A 70 3.44 12.49 3.22
C LYS A 70 2.77 13.35 2.14
N LEU A 71 2.26 12.74 1.06
CA LEU A 71 1.81 13.51 -0.11
C LEU A 71 0.41 14.12 0.08
N SER A 72 -0.48 13.43 0.81
CA SER A 72 -1.82 13.94 1.09
C SER A 72 -2.41 13.28 2.34
N LEU A 73 -3.44 13.90 2.90
CA LEU A 73 -4.23 13.34 3.99
C LEU A 73 -5.40 12.55 3.43
N THR A 74 -5.65 11.36 3.97
CA THR A 74 -6.82 10.56 3.65
C THR A 74 -8.03 11.10 4.40
N THR A 75 -9.10 11.44 3.69
CA THR A 75 -10.37 11.87 4.27
C THR A 75 -11.41 10.77 4.13
N LEU A 76 -12.10 10.46 5.22
CA LEU A 76 -13.20 9.51 5.24
C LEU A 76 -14.53 10.26 5.23
N GLN A 77 -15.31 10.09 4.16
CA GLN A 77 -16.62 10.74 4.03
C GLN A 77 -17.69 9.92 4.75
N LEU A 78 -18.54 10.58 5.55
CA LEU A 78 -19.68 9.95 6.19
C LEU A 78 -20.93 10.09 5.31
N LYS A 79 -21.87 9.14 5.43
CA LYS A 79 -23.20 9.24 4.83
C LYS A 79 -23.98 10.41 5.44
N ALA A 80 -24.87 11.01 4.66
CA ALA A 80 -25.78 12.04 5.17
C ALA A 80 -26.63 11.47 6.32
N GLY A 81 -26.64 12.16 7.46
CA GLY A 81 -27.36 11.72 8.66
C GLY A 81 -26.70 10.58 9.44
N ALA A 82 -25.43 10.25 9.17
CA ALA A 82 -24.69 9.27 9.95
C ALA A 82 -24.67 9.64 11.44
N LYS A 83 -25.03 8.69 12.31
CA LYS A 83 -24.95 8.83 13.76
C LYS A 83 -23.63 8.27 14.26
N THR A 84 -23.05 8.93 15.25
CA THR A 84 -21.85 8.44 15.93
C THR A 84 -22.16 7.13 16.65
N VAL A 85 -21.19 6.20 16.62
CA VAL A 85 -21.33 4.90 17.27
C VAL A 85 -20.16 4.71 18.22
N PHE A 86 -20.48 4.59 19.51
CA PHE A 86 -19.53 4.26 20.56
C PHE A 86 -19.76 2.84 21.04
N ARG A 87 -18.80 1.94 20.77
CA ARG A 87 -18.83 0.56 21.24
C ARG A 87 -17.85 0.35 22.40
N SER A 88 -18.32 -0.35 23.43
CA SER A 88 -17.47 -0.75 24.56
C SER A 88 -16.38 -1.73 24.12
N LYS A 89 -15.28 -1.78 24.88
CA LYS A 89 -14.17 -2.70 24.65
C LYS A 89 -14.61 -4.17 24.78
N ARG A 90 -14.00 -5.04 23.98
CA ARG A 90 -14.15 -6.50 24.14
C ARG A 90 -13.31 -6.98 25.32
N HIS A 91 -13.74 -8.05 25.97
CA HIS A 91 -12.93 -8.71 26.99
C HIS A 91 -11.68 -9.32 26.37
N VAL A 92 -10.52 -8.96 26.92
CA VAL A 92 -9.23 -9.55 26.58
C VAL A 92 -8.87 -10.57 27.67
N PRO A 93 -8.62 -11.85 27.33
CA PRO A 93 -8.18 -12.85 28.30
C PRO A 93 -6.96 -12.39 29.08
N TYR A 94 -6.94 -12.61 30.40
CA TYR A 94 -5.86 -12.13 31.28
C TYR A 94 -4.45 -12.52 30.79
N ALA A 95 -4.29 -13.73 30.25
CA ALA A 95 -3.02 -14.21 29.72
C ALA A 95 -2.51 -13.40 28.51
N ALA A 96 -3.40 -12.75 27.75
CA ALA A 96 -3.05 -11.98 26.55
C ALA A 96 -2.92 -10.47 26.81
N GLN A 97 -3.32 -9.98 27.99
CA GLN A 97 -3.27 -8.55 28.32
C GLN A 97 -1.86 -7.95 28.24
N PRO A 98 -0.81 -8.56 28.85
CA PRO A 98 0.53 -7.98 28.81
C PRO A 98 1.11 -7.88 27.40
N GLU A 99 0.79 -8.87 26.54
CA GLU A 99 1.26 -8.87 25.16
C GLU A 99 0.46 -7.89 24.29
N ALA A 100 -0.84 -7.72 24.55
CA ALA A 100 -1.66 -6.71 23.91
C ALA A 100 -1.22 -5.29 24.27
N ASP A 101 -0.95 -5.01 25.54
CA ASP A 101 -0.48 -3.70 25.99
C ASP A 101 0.88 -3.36 25.37
N LYS A 102 1.81 -4.32 25.34
CA LYS A 102 3.10 -4.16 24.66
C LYS A 102 2.95 -3.84 23.16
N GLU A 103 2.00 -4.45 22.49
CA GLU A 103 1.75 -4.16 21.07
C GLU A 103 1.10 -2.78 20.87
N LEU A 104 0.21 -2.34 21.77
CA LEU A 104 -0.33 -0.97 21.75
C LEU A 104 0.77 0.07 21.93
N ASP A 105 1.65 -0.10 22.93
CA ASP A 105 2.79 0.78 23.18
C ASP A 105 3.72 0.84 21.97
N ARG A 106 3.97 -0.31 21.33
CA ARG A 106 4.75 -0.37 20.09
C ARG A 106 4.09 0.45 18.99
N LEU A 107 2.79 0.25 18.74
CA LEU A 107 2.02 0.98 17.71
C LEU A 107 2.00 2.49 17.96
N GLU A 108 1.91 2.91 19.22
CA GLU A 108 2.01 4.31 19.61
C GLU A 108 3.41 4.88 19.35
N SER A 109 4.47 4.16 19.77
CA SER A 109 5.86 4.60 19.60
C SER A 109 6.27 4.79 18.14
N ILE A 110 5.70 3.99 17.21
CA ILE A 110 5.94 4.13 15.77
C ILE A 110 4.98 5.11 15.10
N GLY A 111 4.08 5.74 15.85
CA GLY A 111 3.14 6.75 15.36
C GLY A 111 1.98 6.22 14.51
N VAL A 112 1.66 4.93 14.62
CA VAL A 112 0.48 4.34 13.92
C VAL A 112 -0.82 4.71 14.63
N ILE A 113 -0.79 4.80 15.97
CA ILE A 113 -1.91 5.26 16.79
C ILE A 113 -1.45 6.39 17.71
N SER A 114 -2.41 7.15 18.23
CA SER A 114 -2.17 8.21 19.21
C SER A 114 -3.27 8.22 20.27
N LYS A 115 -2.92 8.59 21.50
CA LYS A 115 -3.88 8.76 22.59
C LYS A 115 -4.86 9.88 22.27
N VAL A 116 -6.13 9.68 22.60
CA VAL A 116 -7.18 10.69 22.50
C VAL A 116 -7.96 10.69 23.82
N ASN A 117 -8.20 11.88 24.38
CA ASN A 117 -8.90 12.00 25.67
C ASN A 117 -10.41 11.67 25.55
N TYR A 118 -11.05 12.11 24.45
CA TYR A 118 -12.49 11.96 24.23
C TYR A 118 -12.78 11.70 22.75
N SER A 119 -13.74 10.82 22.47
CA SER A 119 -14.24 10.59 21.11
C SER A 119 -15.67 10.10 21.14
N ASP A 120 -16.48 10.62 20.22
CA ASP A 120 -17.86 10.15 19.99
C ASP A 120 -17.89 8.81 19.22
N TRP A 121 -16.77 8.43 18.62
CA TRP A 121 -16.61 7.18 17.88
C TRP A 121 -15.69 6.24 18.64
N ALA A 122 -16.13 4.98 18.78
CA ALA A 122 -15.32 3.95 19.38
C ALA A 122 -15.62 2.59 18.77
N ALA A 123 -14.59 1.91 18.27
CA ALA A 123 -14.66 0.55 17.76
C ALA A 123 -13.92 -0.41 18.70
N PRO A 124 -14.45 -1.61 19.00
CA PRO A 124 -13.76 -2.54 19.86
C PRO A 124 -12.51 -3.11 19.18
N ILE A 125 -11.51 -3.47 19.99
CA ILE A 125 -10.30 -4.14 19.52
C ILE A 125 -10.52 -5.65 19.43
N VAL A 126 -9.94 -6.25 18.40
CA VAL A 126 -9.83 -7.70 18.17
C VAL A 126 -8.35 -8.07 18.16
N ILE A 127 -8.00 -9.08 18.94
CA ILE A 127 -6.64 -9.61 19.04
C ILE A 127 -6.58 -10.90 18.23
N VAL A 128 -5.61 -10.97 17.32
CA VAL A 128 -5.38 -12.14 16.46
C VAL A 128 -3.95 -12.61 16.65
N LYS A 129 -3.74 -13.91 16.90
CA LYS A 129 -2.40 -14.50 16.96
C LYS A 129 -1.91 -14.81 15.54
N LYS A 130 -0.73 -14.33 15.19
CA LYS A 130 -0.05 -14.66 13.92
C LYS A 130 0.60 -16.04 14.01
N SER A 131 0.94 -16.61 12.86
CA SER A 131 1.66 -17.88 12.74
C SER A 131 3.04 -17.85 13.43
N ASN A 132 3.69 -16.69 13.47
CA ASN A 132 4.97 -16.49 14.16
C ASN A 132 4.84 -16.35 15.69
N GLY A 133 3.65 -16.53 16.25
CA GLY A 133 3.37 -16.44 17.68
C GLY A 133 3.02 -15.04 18.20
N SER A 134 3.35 -13.97 17.47
CA SER A 134 3.06 -12.60 17.88
C SER A 134 1.58 -12.22 17.74
N LEU A 135 1.10 -11.28 18.55
CA LEU A 135 -0.23 -10.71 18.43
C LEU A 135 -0.33 -9.62 17.34
N ARG A 136 -1.52 -9.52 16.76
CA ARG A 136 -1.97 -8.42 15.90
C ARG A 136 -3.21 -7.80 16.51
N ILE A 137 -3.17 -6.50 16.70
CA ILE A 137 -4.29 -5.69 17.15
C ILE A 137 -5.03 -5.14 15.93
N CYS A 138 -6.33 -5.39 15.86
CA CYS A 138 -7.23 -4.91 14.82
C CYS A 138 -8.40 -4.17 15.45
N ALA A 139 -8.81 -3.05 14.87
CA ALA A 139 -10.08 -2.43 15.23
C ALA A 139 -11.23 -3.04 14.43
N ASP A 140 -12.35 -3.33 15.08
CA ASP A 140 -13.53 -3.90 14.44
C ASP A 140 -14.48 -2.79 13.95
N PHE A 141 -14.15 -2.23 12.80
CA PHE A 141 -14.93 -1.17 12.17
C PHE A 141 -16.28 -1.64 11.60
N SER A 142 -16.54 -2.96 11.56
CA SER A 142 -17.84 -3.50 11.13
C SER A 142 -18.97 -3.16 12.10
N THR A 143 -18.64 -2.80 13.34
CA THR A 143 -19.61 -2.57 14.42
C THR A 143 -20.27 -1.17 14.41
N GLY A 144 -20.02 -0.38 13.36
CA GLY A 144 -20.73 0.87 13.12
C GLY A 144 -20.03 1.82 12.14
N LEU A 145 -18.69 1.88 12.15
CA LEU A 145 -17.97 2.82 11.28
C LEU A 145 -18.20 2.50 9.81
N ASN A 146 -18.07 1.24 9.40
CA ASN A 146 -18.26 0.84 8.01
C ASN A 146 -19.67 1.18 7.48
N ASP A 147 -20.69 1.09 8.33
CA ASP A 147 -22.07 1.44 7.97
C ASP A 147 -22.26 2.96 7.82
N ALA A 148 -21.51 3.74 8.59
CA ALA A 148 -21.55 5.21 8.56
C ALA A 148 -20.75 5.82 7.40
N LEU A 149 -19.77 5.10 6.85
CA LEU A 149 -18.93 5.59 5.76
C LEU A 149 -19.68 5.63 4.42
N GLY A 150 -19.52 6.74 3.69
CA GLY A 150 -19.96 6.89 2.32
C GLY A 150 -19.16 5.99 1.37
N LEU A 151 -19.82 5.49 0.33
CA LEU A 151 -19.15 4.62 -0.64
C LEU A 151 -18.23 5.45 -1.55
N HIS A 152 -16.93 5.21 -1.46
CA HIS A 152 -15.93 5.79 -2.36
C HIS A 152 -15.52 4.74 -3.40
N GLN A 153 -16.17 4.75 -4.56
CA GLN A 153 -15.81 3.88 -5.68
C GLN A 153 -14.65 4.48 -6.47
N TYR A 154 -13.49 3.85 -6.38
CA TYR A 154 -12.37 4.11 -7.29
C TYR A 154 -12.30 2.96 -8.32
N PRO A 155 -12.33 3.23 -9.63
CA PRO A 155 -12.26 2.18 -10.63
C PRO A 155 -10.87 1.56 -10.63
N LEU A 156 -10.78 0.29 -10.23
CA LEU A 156 -9.55 -0.49 -10.39
C LEU A 156 -9.57 -1.14 -11.78
N PRO A 157 -8.47 -1.08 -12.55
CA PRO A 157 -8.38 -1.75 -13.84
C PRO A 157 -8.46 -3.27 -13.66
N LEU A 158 -8.98 -3.97 -14.68
CA LEU A 158 -8.98 -5.42 -14.65
C LEU A 158 -7.55 -5.95 -14.81
N PRO A 159 -7.25 -7.15 -14.29
CA PRO A 159 -5.96 -7.79 -14.53
C PRO A 159 -5.62 -7.86 -16.02
N GLU A 160 -6.59 -8.17 -16.87
CA GLU A 160 -6.45 -8.22 -18.34
C GLU A 160 -5.98 -6.89 -18.92
N ASP A 161 -6.54 -5.77 -18.47
CA ASP A 161 -6.14 -4.42 -18.90
C ASP A 161 -4.69 -4.13 -18.52
N ILE A 162 -4.28 -4.54 -17.31
CA ILE A 162 -2.92 -4.40 -16.83
C ILE A 162 -1.96 -5.22 -17.71
N PHE A 163 -2.29 -6.49 -17.97
CA PHE A 163 -1.45 -7.38 -18.80
C PHE A 163 -1.37 -6.93 -20.26
N ALA A 164 -2.49 -6.51 -20.86
CA ALA A 164 -2.50 -5.97 -22.21
C ALA A 164 -1.62 -4.72 -22.32
N THR A 165 -1.69 -3.83 -21.32
CA THR A 165 -0.84 -2.62 -21.28
C THR A 165 0.63 -2.99 -21.12
N LEU A 166 0.95 -3.97 -20.26
CA LEU A 166 2.32 -4.46 -20.10
C LEU A 166 2.86 -5.09 -21.39
N HIS A 167 2.11 -5.97 -22.04
CA HIS A 167 2.50 -6.54 -23.33
C HIS A 167 2.74 -5.46 -24.38
N SER A 168 1.85 -4.46 -24.47
CA SER A 168 2.05 -3.35 -25.40
C SER A 168 3.32 -2.56 -25.13
N ILE A 169 3.72 -2.38 -23.86
CA ILE A 169 4.96 -1.70 -23.48
C ILE A 169 6.19 -2.55 -23.83
N LEU A 170 6.11 -3.87 -23.64
CA LEU A 170 7.22 -4.79 -23.89
C LEU A 170 7.39 -5.07 -25.40
N SER A 171 6.32 -5.01 -26.19
CA SER A 171 6.35 -5.27 -27.64
C SER A 171 6.61 -4.04 -28.51
N SER A 172 6.61 -2.82 -27.96
CA SER A 172 6.85 -1.59 -28.73
C SER A 172 8.19 -0.93 -28.33
N PRO A 173 9.16 -0.77 -29.25
CA PRO A 173 10.42 -0.04 -28.97
C PRO A 173 10.22 1.49 -28.84
N ARG A 174 8.98 1.99 -28.95
CA ARG A 174 8.67 3.42 -28.87
C ARG A 174 7.72 3.68 -27.70
N MET A 175 8.21 4.48 -26.74
CA MET A 175 7.51 4.92 -25.52
C MET A 175 6.12 5.50 -25.85
N PRO A 176 5.04 5.09 -25.16
CA PRO A 176 3.75 5.74 -25.31
C PRO A 176 3.79 7.13 -24.65
N THR A 177 3.71 8.18 -25.46
CA THR A 177 3.55 9.56 -24.98
C THR A 177 2.13 9.74 -24.43
N SER A 178 2.04 10.16 -23.17
CA SER A 178 0.78 10.43 -22.47
C SER A 178 0.03 11.60 -23.11
N ASN A 179 -0.91 11.34 -24.01
CA ASN A 179 -1.95 12.30 -24.37
C ASN A 179 -3.30 11.59 -24.44
N GLY A 180 -4.04 11.64 -23.33
CA GLY A 180 -5.35 11.00 -23.20
C GLY A 180 -6.12 11.44 -21.95
N ARG A 181 -6.66 12.67 -22.01
CA ARG A 181 -7.89 13.17 -21.34
C ARG A 181 -7.97 13.14 -19.80
N ARG A 182 -7.88 14.33 -19.18
CA ARG A 182 -8.18 14.60 -17.75
C ARG A 182 -9.70 14.73 -17.50
N ARG A 183 -10.16 14.29 -16.32
CA ARG A 183 -11.14 14.89 -15.36
C ARG A 183 -11.17 13.96 -14.12
N ALA A 184 -11.30 14.38 -12.87
CA ALA A 184 -11.99 15.53 -12.32
C ALA A 184 -11.24 16.15 -11.12
N THR A 185 -11.52 17.42 -10.91
CA THR A 185 -11.23 18.22 -9.73
C THR A 185 -12.32 17.95 -8.69
N THR A 186 -11.96 17.61 -7.45
CA THR A 186 -12.92 17.70 -6.34
C THR A 186 -12.20 18.28 -5.13
N ALA A 187 -12.65 19.46 -4.72
CA ALA A 187 -12.30 20.08 -3.45
C ALA A 187 -12.92 19.26 -2.30
N SER A 188 -12.23 19.12 -1.18
CA SER A 188 -12.87 18.65 0.05
C SER A 188 -12.30 19.36 1.25
N THR A 189 -13.22 19.95 2.01
CA THR A 189 -13.07 20.55 3.32
C THR A 189 -12.66 19.49 4.36
N GLU A 190 -11.86 19.92 5.34
CA GLU A 190 -11.27 19.12 6.42
C GLU A 190 -12.29 18.63 7.47
N LEU A 191 -11.90 17.55 8.18
CA LEU A 191 -12.20 17.08 9.56
C LEU A 191 -12.28 15.53 9.57
N SER A 192 -11.94 14.74 10.60
CA SER A 192 -11.14 14.86 11.83
C SER A 192 -10.93 13.44 12.41
N LYS A 193 -10.06 13.35 13.42
CA LYS A 193 -9.49 12.19 14.14
C LYS A 193 -10.48 11.09 14.57
N PHE A 194 -10.11 9.82 14.35
CA PHE A 194 -10.75 8.62 14.92
C PHE A 194 -10.00 8.12 16.16
N SER A 195 -10.72 7.73 17.21
CA SER A 195 -10.15 7.13 18.42
C SER A 195 -10.47 5.64 18.47
N LEU A 196 -9.47 4.85 18.86
CA LEU A 196 -9.70 3.51 19.34
C LEU A 196 -9.88 3.60 20.86
N PRO A 197 -11.01 3.12 21.42
CA PRO A 197 -11.22 3.08 22.86
C PRO A 197 -10.14 2.20 23.48
N THR A 198 -9.13 2.85 24.01
CA THR A 198 -8.06 2.24 24.79
C THR A 198 -7.70 3.25 25.84
N TYR A 199 -8.17 3.05 27.07
CA TYR A 199 -7.49 3.35 28.33
C TYR A 199 -8.09 2.46 29.41
N PHE A 200 -7.24 2.03 30.34
CA PHE A 200 -7.63 1.44 31.62
C PHE A 200 -8.57 2.36 32.38
#